data_AF-A0A553I097-F1
#
_entry.id   AF-A0A553I097-F1
#
_cell.length_a   1.000
_cell.length_b   1.000
_cell.length_c   1.000
_cell.angle_alpha   90.00
_cell.angle_beta   90.00
_cell.angle_gamma   90.00
#
_symmetry.space_group_name_H-M   'P 1'
#
loop_
_entity.id
_entity.type
_entity.pdbx_description
1 polymer ?
#
loop_
_entity_poly.entity_id
_entity_poly.type
_entity_poly.pdbx_seq_one_letter_code
_entity_poly.pdbx_strand_id
1 'polypeptide(L)'
;MNTDTIPVSGVDDLEKHLDQLVSDPTLPPDSKLFDHVELQMTGTLNFPPEHALRSPAPSANLLAMTILAKAAKSPSDAAILAANMKSIITSFLTRWLSAPQVEVGEKGSKVLGDLLDIDSDTRPPEGLAVSGVEIAVRKAPGQGAMWRRIFHDRDVYGLILSLCSNGPHQNAEPPQQLSLAQGRLLRILPRLSALNLAAVTKSHFPELHRRYANSEGVGGLLYFAALHMIDKEDILMHLSLIDFFETMISIQRITPFSTYKMDTLRTLYREASKKDDMLKNAILSLPERTVPEEADELRQFIHDISAN
;
A
#
# COMPACT_ATOMS: atom_id res chain seq x y z
N MET A 1 17.29 39.60 7.29
CA MET A 1 15.83 39.51 7.17
C MET A 1 15.41 38.27 7.91
N ASN A 2 14.76 38.44 9.07
CA ASN A 2 14.20 37.35 9.86
C ASN A 2 13.09 36.69 9.06
N THR A 3 13.15 35.38 8.92
CA THR A 3 12.01 34.56 8.52
C THR A 3 11.08 34.46 9.73
N ASP A 4 10.05 35.30 9.78
CA ASP A 4 8.95 35.16 10.73
C ASP A 4 8.27 33.81 10.47
N THR A 5 8.66 32.79 11.24
CA THR A 5 7.91 31.55 11.38
C THR A 5 6.60 31.88 12.09
N ILE A 6 5.49 31.81 11.35
CA ILE A 6 4.15 31.92 11.92
C ILE A 6 4.01 30.81 12.98
N PRO A 7 3.65 31.12 14.24
CA PRO A 7 3.46 30.11 15.26
C PRO A 7 2.29 29.19 14.87
N VAL A 8 2.55 27.90 14.73
CA VAL A 8 1.48 26.90 14.55
C VAL A 8 0.83 26.68 15.91
N SER A 9 -0.40 27.16 16.09
CA SER A 9 -1.16 26.99 17.33
C SER A 9 -1.55 25.51 17.55
N GLY A 10 -1.58 25.06 18.81
CA GLY A 10 -2.06 23.72 19.19
C GLY A 10 -1.05 22.57 19.08
N VAL A 11 0.19 22.86 18.67
CA VAL A 11 1.27 21.86 18.56
C VAL A 11 1.70 21.37 19.95
N ASP A 12 1.91 22.27 20.91
CA ASP A 12 2.33 21.94 22.28
C ASP A 12 1.30 21.08 23.05
N ASP A 13 0.01 21.27 22.75
CA ASP A 13 -1.06 20.45 23.35
C ASP A 13 -1.10 19.06 22.72
N LEU A 14 -0.81 18.95 21.42
CA LEU A 14 -0.67 17.68 20.71
C LEU A 14 0.59 16.93 21.15
N GLU A 15 1.71 17.63 21.36
CA GLU A 15 2.95 17.17 22.01
C GLU A 15 2.65 16.42 23.29
N LYS A 16 2.03 17.16 24.20
CA LYS A 16 1.73 16.69 25.53
C LYS A 16 0.77 15.50 25.49
N HIS A 17 -0.21 15.52 24.59
CA HIS A 17 -1.15 14.41 24.45
C HIS A 17 -0.49 13.16 23.85
N LEU A 18 0.42 13.31 22.90
CA LEU A 18 1.22 12.20 22.37
C LEU A 18 2.10 11.56 23.44
N ASP A 19 2.79 12.37 24.24
CA ASP A 19 3.59 11.89 25.37
C ASP A 19 2.75 11.17 26.42
N GLN A 20 1.53 11.66 26.66
CA GLN A 20 0.54 10.99 27.50
C GLN A 20 0.13 9.64 26.91
N LEU A 21 -0.17 9.54 25.61
CA LEU A 21 -0.52 8.28 24.96
C LEU A 21 0.64 7.27 24.93
N VAL A 22 1.88 7.76 24.84
CA VAL A 22 3.08 6.93 24.97
C VAL A 22 3.20 6.39 26.40
N SER A 23 2.90 7.22 27.40
CA SER A 23 3.00 6.86 28.82
C SER A 23 1.84 5.99 29.31
N ASP A 24 0.64 6.22 28.78
CA ASP A 24 -0.58 5.47 29.04
C ASP A 24 -1.33 5.20 27.72
N PRO A 25 -1.09 4.02 27.12
CA PRO A 25 -1.73 3.63 25.87
C PRO A 25 -3.25 3.44 25.97
N THR A 26 -3.83 3.44 27.18
CA THR A 26 -5.27 3.27 27.39
C THR A 26 -6.04 4.59 27.28
N LEU A 27 -5.33 5.73 27.26
CA LEU A 27 -5.94 7.04 27.07
C LEU A 27 -6.62 7.13 25.69
N PRO A 28 -7.83 7.70 25.61
CA PRO A 28 -8.48 7.93 24.33
C PRO A 28 -7.76 9.05 23.56
N PRO A 29 -7.50 8.88 22.25
CA PRO A 29 -6.93 9.94 21.43
C PRO A 29 -7.92 11.10 21.28
N ASP A 30 -7.52 12.31 21.67
CA ASP A 30 -8.35 13.51 21.50
C ASP A 30 -8.28 14.01 20.06
N SER A 31 -9.33 13.68 19.29
CA SER A 31 -9.42 14.03 17.88
C SER A 31 -9.60 15.54 17.63
N LYS A 32 -9.97 16.34 18.64
CA LYS A 32 -10.21 17.78 18.49
C LYS A 32 -8.94 18.61 18.54
N LEU A 33 -7.88 18.10 19.15
CA LEU A 33 -6.55 18.71 19.09
C LEU A 33 -6.07 18.85 17.63
N PHE A 34 -6.56 17.98 16.73
CA PHE A 34 -6.23 18.04 15.30
C PHE A 34 -6.91 19.16 14.53
N ASP A 35 -8.10 19.60 14.92
CA ASP A 35 -8.78 20.69 14.20
C ASP A 35 -8.10 22.04 14.48
N HIS A 36 -7.42 22.15 15.62
CA HIS A 36 -6.71 23.34 16.06
C HIS A 36 -5.29 23.45 15.48
N VAL A 37 -4.67 22.32 15.14
CA VAL A 37 -3.42 22.31 14.35
C VAL A 37 -3.78 22.52 12.88
N GLU A 38 -3.87 23.79 12.47
CA GLU A 38 -3.75 24.15 11.06
C GLU A 38 -2.38 23.64 10.61
N LEU A 39 -2.37 22.52 9.87
CA LEU A 39 -1.17 22.00 9.23
C LEU A 39 -0.76 23.02 8.16
N GLN A 40 -0.05 24.07 8.56
CA GLN A 40 0.74 24.84 7.63
C GLN A 40 1.84 23.89 7.16
N MET A 41 1.57 23.19 6.05
CA MET A 41 2.56 22.36 5.36
C MET A 41 3.57 23.24 4.62
N THR A 42 4.01 24.30 5.27
CA THR A 42 5.01 25.25 4.82
C THR A 42 6.39 24.68 5.13
N GLY A 43 6.78 23.62 4.42
CA GLY A 43 8.18 23.16 4.28
C GLY A 43 8.90 22.64 5.54
N THR A 44 8.46 22.97 6.74
CA THR A 44 9.05 22.60 8.03
C THR A 44 7.92 22.28 8.99
N LEU A 45 7.49 21.02 9.01
CA LEU A 45 6.79 20.49 10.18
C LEU A 45 7.79 20.50 11.33
N ASN A 46 7.62 21.42 12.29
CA ASN A 46 8.34 21.35 13.56
C ASN A 46 7.64 20.37 14.57
N PHE A 47 6.65 19.57 14.09
CA PHE A 47 5.83 18.52 14.77
C PHE A 47 6.40 17.06 14.67
N PRO A 48 5.90 15.94 15.28
CA PRO A 48 6.63 14.70 15.60
C PRO A 48 6.14 13.39 14.90
N PRO A 49 5.52 13.37 13.69
CA PRO A 49 4.82 12.15 13.26
C PRO A 49 5.75 10.93 13.23
N GLU A 50 7.03 11.17 12.95
CA GLU A 50 8.09 10.17 12.99
C GLU A 50 8.26 9.51 14.38
N HIS A 51 8.28 10.28 15.47
CA HIS A 51 8.37 9.72 16.83
C HIS A 51 7.10 8.93 17.20
N ALA A 52 5.92 9.47 16.88
CA ALA A 52 4.65 8.80 17.15
C ALA A 52 4.48 7.51 16.32
N LEU A 53 5.00 7.45 15.09
CA LEU A 53 5.06 6.23 14.27
C LEU A 53 6.06 5.20 14.80
N ARG A 54 7.11 5.64 15.51
CA ARG A 54 8.11 4.75 16.13
C ARG A 54 7.72 4.28 17.52
N SER A 55 6.72 4.92 18.13
CA SER A 55 6.20 4.54 19.44
C SER A 55 5.66 3.09 19.44
N PRO A 56 5.87 2.31 20.51
CA PRO A 56 5.21 1.02 20.68
C PRO A 56 3.70 1.14 20.97
N ALA A 57 3.21 2.34 21.31
CA ALA A 57 1.81 2.59 21.62
C ALA A 57 0.96 2.63 20.33
N PRO A 58 -0.02 1.72 20.17
CA PRO A 58 -0.87 1.68 18.96
C PRO A 58 -1.67 2.98 18.78
N SER A 59 -2.14 3.57 19.88
CA SER A 59 -2.87 4.84 19.88
C SER A 59 -2.04 5.98 19.28
N ALA A 60 -0.75 6.08 19.63
CA ALA A 60 0.18 7.05 19.03
C ALA A 60 0.39 6.81 17.53
N ASN A 61 0.52 5.54 17.10
CA ASN A 61 0.66 5.20 15.68
C ASN A 61 -0.60 5.59 14.88
N LEU A 62 -1.79 5.25 15.39
CA LEU A 62 -3.07 5.60 14.78
C LEU A 62 -3.27 7.11 14.67
N LEU A 63 -2.77 7.84 15.67
CA LEU A 63 -2.79 9.29 15.68
C LEU A 63 -1.93 9.87 14.57
N ALA A 64 -0.67 9.43 14.50
CA ALA A 64 0.25 9.87 13.45
C ALA A 64 -0.28 9.55 12.05
N MET A 65 -0.83 8.36 11.85
CA MET A 65 -1.46 7.96 10.59
C MET A 65 -2.70 8.80 10.25
N THR A 66 -3.45 9.26 11.25
CA THR A 66 -4.59 10.17 11.05
C THR A 66 -4.13 11.57 10.62
N ILE A 67 -3.00 12.04 11.14
CA ILE A 67 -2.37 13.28 10.68
C ILE A 67 -1.93 13.13 9.22
N LEU A 68 -1.25 12.02 8.86
CA LEU A 68 -0.84 11.74 7.49
C LEU A 68 -2.04 11.65 6.53
N ALA A 69 -3.16 11.11 6.99
CA ALA A 69 -4.41 11.06 6.21
C ALA A 69 -4.92 12.45 5.79
N LYS A 70 -4.55 13.53 6.49
CA LYS A 70 -4.93 14.88 6.07
C LYS A 70 -4.25 15.29 4.77
N ALA A 71 -3.01 14.86 4.54
CA ALA A 71 -2.32 15.11 3.27
C ALA A 71 -2.99 14.40 2.09
N ALA A 72 -3.78 13.35 2.34
CA ALA A 72 -4.57 12.68 1.31
C ALA A 72 -5.81 13.46 0.85
N LYS A 73 -6.07 14.66 1.40
CA LYS A 73 -7.20 15.52 1.00
C LYS A 73 -6.90 16.41 -0.20
N SER A 74 -5.64 16.58 -0.58
CA SER A 74 -5.19 17.46 -1.66
C SER A 74 -3.97 16.87 -2.38
N PRO A 75 -3.94 16.86 -3.73
CA PRO A 75 -2.76 16.40 -4.46
C PRO A 75 -1.49 17.18 -4.13
N SER A 76 -1.60 18.50 -3.92
CA SER A 76 -0.47 19.35 -3.54
C SER A 76 0.12 18.96 -2.19
N ASP A 77 -0.76 18.59 -1.27
CA ASP A 77 -0.37 18.22 0.09
C ASP A 77 0.37 16.88 0.12
N ALA A 78 -0.18 15.88 -0.57
CA ALA A 78 0.48 14.59 -0.77
C ALA A 78 1.83 14.75 -1.49
N ALA A 79 1.93 15.66 -2.47
CA ALA A 79 3.17 15.94 -3.16
C ALA A 79 4.24 16.60 -2.27
N ILE A 80 3.85 17.53 -1.39
CA ILE A 80 4.76 18.14 -0.40
C ILE A 80 5.30 17.08 0.57
N LEU A 81 4.42 16.21 1.09
CA LEU A 81 4.80 15.09 1.95
C LEU A 81 5.81 14.18 1.22
N ALA A 82 5.52 13.82 -0.03
CA ALA A 82 6.39 12.97 -0.83
C ALA A 82 7.75 13.62 -1.12
N ALA A 83 7.79 14.91 -1.46
CA ALA A 83 9.03 15.59 -1.86
C ALA A 83 9.95 15.86 -0.65
N ASN A 84 9.39 16.33 0.46
CA ASN A 84 10.18 16.95 1.53
C ASN A 84 10.35 16.05 2.77
N MET A 85 9.57 14.98 2.92
CA MET A 85 9.48 14.25 4.20
C MET A 85 9.78 12.75 4.06
N LYS A 86 10.93 12.40 3.47
CA LYS A 86 11.37 11.00 3.28
C LYS A 86 11.38 10.21 4.60
N SER A 87 11.88 10.78 5.69
CA SER A 87 12.00 10.08 6.98
C SER A 87 10.63 9.69 7.55
N ILE A 88 9.63 10.56 7.42
CA ILE A 88 8.24 10.29 7.80
C ILE A 88 7.67 9.16 6.95
N ILE A 89 7.85 9.18 5.62
CA ILE A 89 7.39 8.10 4.74
C ILE A 89 8.04 6.77 5.11
N THR A 90 9.36 6.74 5.32
CA THR A 90 10.04 5.49 5.72
C THR A 90 9.54 4.96 7.06
N SER A 91 9.34 5.84 8.06
CA SER A 91 8.84 5.43 9.37
C SER A 91 7.38 4.99 9.32
N PHE A 92 6.58 5.62 8.47
CA PHE A 92 5.21 5.19 8.17
C PHE A 92 5.18 3.79 7.55
N LEU A 93 5.98 3.53 6.51
CA LEU A 93 6.03 2.23 5.85
C LEU A 93 6.52 1.13 6.79
N THR A 94 7.58 1.39 7.57
CA THR A 94 8.04 0.47 8.61
C THR A 94 6.94 0.18 9.62
N ARG A 95 6.21 1.20 10.08
CA ARG A 95 5.14 0.98 11.06
C ARG A 95 3.95 0.25 10.47
N TRP A 96 3.51 0.62 9.27
CA TRP A 96 2.43 -0.04 8.56
C TRP A 96 2.73 -1.53 8.34
N LEU A 97 3.93 -1.88 7.87
CA LEU A 97 4.26 -3.27 7.56
C LEU A 97 4.57 -4.10 8.80
N SER A 98 5.24 -3.54 9.82
CA SER A 98 5.74 -4.32 10.97
C SER A 98 4.86 -4.27 12.23
N ALA A 99 3.84 -3.41 12.34
CA ALA A 99 3.03 -3.35 13.56
C ALA A 99 2.28 -4.69 13.82
N PRO A 100 2.26 -5.25 15.03
CA PRO A 100 1.47 -6.47 15.29
C PRO A 100 -0.03 -6.19 15.36
N GLN A 101 -0.45 -4.95 15.60
CA GLN A 101 -1.84 -4.56 15.75
C GLN A 101 -2.56 -4.49 14.40
N VAL A 102 -3.75 -5.09 14.32
CA VAL A 102 -4.55 -5.15 13.10
C VAL A 102 -4.98 -3.76 12.68
N GLU A 103 -5.49 -2.97 13.62
CA GLU A 103 -6.01 -1.63 13.41
C GLU A 103 -4.96 -0.64 12.87
N VAL A 104 -3.69 -0.78 13.30
CA VAL A 104 -2.57 0.02 12.79
C VAL A 104 -2.27 -0.37 11.34
N GLY A 105 -2.28 -1.67 11.04
CA GLY A 105 -2.11 -2.20 9.69
C GLY A 105 -3.19 -1.70 8.72
N GLU A 106 -4.46 -1.84 9.10
CA GLU A 106 -5.61 -1.41 8.29
C GLU A 106 -5.62 0.10 8.06
N LYS A 107 -5.35 0.90 9.11
CA LYS A 107 -5.21 2.35 8.97
C LYS A 107 -4.07 2.71 8.03
N GLY A 108 -2.92 2.04 8.15
CA GLY A 108 -1.77 2.25 7.26
C GLY A 108 -2.09 1.94 5.80
N SER A 109 -2.74 0.80 5.53
CA SER A 109 -3.16 0.41 4.17
C SER A 109 -4.08 1.46 3.56
N LYS A 110 -5.06 1.96 4.34
CA LYS A 110 -5.96 3.02 3.90
C LYS A 110 -5.22 4.32 3.60
N VAL A 111 -4.36 4.78 4.52
CA VAL A 111 -3.60 6.03 4.36
C VAL A 111 -2.69 5.98 3.14
N LEU A 112 -1.94 4.88 2.95
CA LEU A 112 -1.07 4.72 1.80
C LEU A 112 -1.88 4.72 0.49
N GLY A 113 -2.99 3.97 0.47
CA GLY A 113 -3.86 3.89 -0.69
C GLY A 113 -4.46 5.25 -1.05
N ASP A 114 -4.89 6.04 -0.06
CA ASP A 114 -5.48 7.36 -0.29
C ASP A 114 -4.44 8.40 -0.72
N LEU A 115 -3.22 8.35 -0.17
CA LEU A 115 -2.11 9.20 -0.61
C LEU A 115 -1.69 8.90 -2.05
N LEU A 116 -1.60 7.62 -2.43
CA LEU A 116 -1.29 7.21 -3.79
C LEU A 116 -2.44 7.49 -4.75
N ASP A 117 -3.69 7.31 -4.32
CA ASP A 117 -4.86 7.68 -5.10
C ASP A 117 -4.84 9.18 -5.40
N ILE A 118 -4.92 10.06 -4.39
CA ILE A 118 -5.05 11.51 -4.58
C ILE A 118 -3.92 12.12 -5.42
N ASP A 119 -2.70 11.58 -5.30
CA ASP A 119 -1.53 12.08 -6.02
C ASP A 119 -1.22 11.28 -7.30
N SER A 120 -2.09 10.37 -7.74
CA SER A 120 -1.86 9.64 -9.00
C SER A 120 -1.95 10.57 -10.21
N ASP A 121 -0.91 10.58 -11.03
CA ASP A 121 -0.81 11.36 -12.29
C ASP A 121 -1.62 10.77 -13.44
N THR A 122 -2.15 9.56 -13.26
CA THR A 122 -3.10 8.93 -14.17
C THR A 122 -4.50 9.50 -13.97
N ARG A 123 -5.28 9.56 -15.05
CA ARG A 123 -6.72 9.90 -14.94
C ARG A 123 -7.42 8.90 -14.02
N PRO A 124 -8.29 9.37 -13.11
CA PRO A 124 -9.07 8.45 -12.30
C PRO A 124 -9.94 7.60 -13.23
N PRO A 125 -10.04 6.30 -12.96
CA PRO A 125 -10.89 5.46 -13.75
C PRO A 125 -12.36 5.75 -13.37
N GLU A 126 -13.16 6.19 -14.34
CA GLU A 126 -14.54 6.64 -14.12
C GLU A 126 -15.45 5.49 -13.67
N GLY A 127 -16.22 5.70 -12.60
CA GLY A 127 -17.26 4.76 -12.16
C GLY A 127 -16.74 3.42 -11.59
N LEU A 128 -15.44 3.28 -11.32
CA LEU A 128 -14.91 2.04 -10.76
C LEU A 128 -15.22 1.89 -9.27
N ALA A 129 -16.17 1.01 -8.99
CA ALA A 129 -16.40 0.47 -7.66
C ALA A 129 -16.42 -1.07 -7.73
N VAL A 130 -15.81 -1.72 -6.74
CA VAL A 130 -15.94 -3.17 -6.53
C VAL A 130 -16.73 -3.39 -5.25
N SER A 131 -17.83 -4.13 -5.35
CA SER A 131 -18.72 -4.40 -4.21
C SER A 131 -19.15 -3.11 -3.47
N GLY A 132 -19.33 -2.01 -4.21
CA GLY A 132 -19.73 -0.70 -3.67
C GLY A 132 -18.59 0.15 -3.09
N VAL A 133 -17.34 -0.31 -3.13
CA VAL A 133 -16.16 0.47 -2.69
C VAL A 133 -15.50 1.13 -3.89
N GLU A 134 -15.49 2.47 -3.93
CA GLU A 134 -14.79 3.25 -4.96
C GLU A 134 -13.28 2.96 -4.92
N ILE A 135 -12.72 2.58 -6.07
CA ILE A 135 -11.28 2.30 -6.21
C ILE A 135 -10.47 3.60 -6.16
N ALA A 136 -11.02 4.66 -6.76
CA ALA A 136 -10.42 5.99 -6.84
C ALA A 136 -11.43 7.05 -6.38
N VAL A 137 -11.02 7.88 -5.42
CA VAL A 137 -11.85 8.96 -4.84
C VAL A 137 -11.60 10.29 -5.58
N ARG A 138 -10.43 10.44 -6.23
CA ARG A 138 -10.05 11.70 -6.89
C ARG A 138 -10.87 11.95 -8.15
N LYS A 139 -11.08 13.24 -8.45
CA LYS A 139 -11.79 13.70 -9.66
C LYS A 139 -10.86 14.17 -10.79
N ALA A 140 -9.59 14.42 -10.47
CA ALA A 140 -8.58 14.90 -11.41
C ALA A 140 -7.22 14.24 -11.12
N PRO A 141 -6.31 14.18 -12.11
CA PRO A 141 -4.93 13.73 -11.88
C PRO A 141 -4.18 14.60 -10.84
N GLY A 142 -3.35 13.95 -10.03
CA GLY A 142 -2.38 14.55 -9.13
C GLY A 142 -1.01 14.75 -9.77
N GLN A 143 0.04 14.90 -8.95
CA GLN A 143 1.39 15.23 -9.41
C GLN A 143 2.31 14.00 -9.59
N GLY A 144 1.92 12.84 -9.07
CA GLY A 144 2.66 11.58 -9.13
C GLY A 144 3.90 11.55 -8.23
N ALA A 145 4.07 12.53 -7.33
CA ALA A 145 5.24 12.64 -6.47
C ALA A 145 5.31 11.50 -5.44
N MET A 146 4.18 11.09 -4.87
CA MET A 146 4.06 9.96 -3.95
C MET A 146 4.38 8.65 -4.67
N TRP A 147 3.89 8.45 -5.90
CA TRP A 147 4.24 7.28 -6.71
C TRP A 147 5.74 7.21 -6.97
N ARG A 148 6.36 8.33 -7.34
CA ARG A 148 7.83 8.39 -7.50
C ARG A 148 8.55 8.09 -6.19
N ARG A 149 8.07 8.61 -5.05
CA ARG A 149 8.66 8.32 -3.73
C ARG A 149 8.57 6.84 -3.36
N ILE A 150 7.47 6.15 -3.66
CA ILE A 150 7.28 4.74 -3.27
C ILE A 150 7.98 3.78 -4.24
N PHE A 151 7.87 4.02 -5.55
CA PHE A 151 8.29 3.07 -6.57
C PHE A 151 9.63 3.42 -7.25
N HIS A 152 10.06 4.69 -7.21
CA HIS A 152 11.27 5.16 -7.90
C HIS A 152 12.37 5.69 -6.95
N ASP A 153 12.11 5.83 -5.64
CA ASP A 153 13.16 6.04 -4.64
C ASP A 153 13.72 4.68 -4.21
N ARG A 154 14.99 4.44 -4.53
CA ARG A 154 15.64 3.15 -4.30
C ARG A 154 15.58 2.70 -2.84
N ASP A 155 15.75 3.61 -1.89
CA ASP A 155 15.80 3.25 -0.48
C ASP A 155 14.40 2.92 0.05
N VAL A 156 13.40 3.67 -0.39
CA VAL A 156 11.99 3.45 0.00
C VAL A 156 11.47 2.15 -0.60
N TYR A 157 11.74 1.92 -1.88
CA TYR A 157 11.36 0.68 -2.55
C TYR A 157 12.08 -0.53 -1.95
N GLY A 158 13.39 -0.40 -1.70
CA GLY A 158 14.20 -1.42 -1.03
C GLY A 158 13.74 -1.72 0.40
N LEU A 159 13.24 -0.72 1.13
CA LEU A 159 12.65 -0.90 2.46
C LEU A 159 11.42 -1.81 2.39
N ILE A 160 10.48 -1.55 1.47
CA ILE A 160 9.28 -2.37 1.28
C ILE A 160 9.66 -3.82 0.97
N LEU A 161 10.56 -4.02 0.01
CA LEU A 161 11.04 -5.37 -0.34
C LEU A 161 11.70 -6.05 0.86
N SER A 162 12.51 -5.32 1.63
CA SER A 162 13.14 -5.88 2.82
C SER A 162 12.09 -6.34 3.82
N LEU A 163 11.15 -5.49 4.23
CA LEU A 163 10.16 -5.81 5.26
C LEU A 163 9.24 -6.98 4.89
N CYS A 164 9.13 -7.32 3.61
CA CYS A 164 8.33 -8.44 3.10
C CYS A 164 9.16 -9.67 2.68
N SER A 165 10.48 -9.71 2.93
CA SER A 165 11.36 -10.80 2.51
C SER A 165 12.25 -11.31 3.65
N ASN A 166 12.59 -12.60 3.62
CA ASN A 166 13.61 -13.22 4.48
C ASN A 166 15.05 -12.85 4.04
N GLY A 167 15.35 -11.55 3.92
CA GLY A 167 16.64 -11.08 3.40
C GLY A 167 17.83 -11.42 4.32
N PRO A 168 19.06 -11.55 3.78
CA PRO A 168 20.26 -12.00 4.52
C PRO A 168 20.74 -11.06 5.64
N HIS A 169 20.13 -9.88 5.78
CA HIS A 169 20.46 -8.88 6.81
C HIS A 169 19.34 -8.67 7.84
N GLN A 170 18.26 -9.45 7.77
CA GLN A 170 17.32 -9.50 8.87
C GLN A 170 17.86 -10.48 9.90
N ASN A 171 18.20 -9.96 11.08
CA ASN A 171 18.08 -10.79 12.27
C ASN A 171 16.66 -11.35 12.23
N ALA A 172 16.52 -12.68 12.21
CA ALA A 172 15.26 -13.37 11.93
C ALA A 172 14.07 -12.66 12.61
N GLU A 173 13.34 -11.84 11.84
CA GLU A 173 12.08 -11.30 12.31
C GLU A 173 11.21 -12.50 12.67
N PRO A 174 10.44 -12.46 13.77
CA PRO A 174 9.56 -13.57 14.11
C PRO A 174 8.69 -13.89 12.88
N PRO A 175 8.55 -15.17 12.46
CA PRO A 175 7.83 -15.53 11.23
C PRO A 175 6.45 -14.88 11.11
N GLN A 176 5.77 -14.69 12.26
CA GLN A 176 4.50 -14.00 12.35
C GLN A 176 4.53 -12.54 11.83
N GLN A 177 5.60 -11.78 12.09
CA GLN A 177 5.71 -10.40 11.64
C GLN A 177 5.89 -10.31 10.13
N LEU A 178 6.64 -11.25 9.55
CA LEU A 178 6.80 -11.36 8.10
C LEU A 178 5.46 -11.66 7.43
N SER A 179 4.72 -12.67 7.91
CA SER A 179 3.39 -13.01 7.38
C SER A 179 2.42 -11.83 7.44
N LEU A 180 2.47 -11.02 8.50
CA LEU A 180 1.67 -9.79 8.62
C LEU A 180 2.05 -8.75 7.56
N ALA A 181 3.35 -8.48 7.39
CA ALA A 181 3.83 -7.53 6.39
C ALA A 181 3.46 -7.97 4.96
N GLN A 182 3.66 -9.24 4.65
CA GLN A 182 3.31 -9.84 3.36
C GLN A 182 1.81 -9.77 3.09
N GLY A 183 0.97 -10.15 4.07
CA GLY A 183 -0.48 -10.08 3.95
C GLY A 183 -0.99 -8.65 3.72
N ARG A 184 -0.40 -7.65 4.39
CA ARG A 184 -0.74 -6.23 4.18
C ARG A 184 -0.38 -5.76 2.77
N LEU A 185 0.79 -6.16 2.27
CA LEU A 185 1.20 -5.82 0.91
C LEU A 185 0.28 -6.47 -0.13
N LEU A 186 -0.09 -7.73 0.05
CA LEU A 186 -1.06 -8.42 -0.82
C LEU A 186 -2.42 -7.69 -0.84
N ARG A 187 -2.92 -7.20 0.29
CA ARG A 187 -4.23 -6.53 0.35
C ARG A 187 -4.28 -5.19 -0.38
N ILE A 188 -3.20 -4.41 -0.41
CA ILE A 188 -3.22 -3.08 -1.04
C ILE A 188 -2.96 -3.12 -2.55
N LEU A 189 -2.16 -4.08 -3.02
CA LEU A 189 -1.70 -4.14 -4.42
C LEU A 189 -2.83 -4.20 -5.46
N PRO A 190 -3.95 -4.93 -5.25
CA PRO A 190 -5.08 -4.91 -6.19
C PRO A 190 -5.62 -3.50 -6.44
N ARG A 191 -5.86 -2.70 -5.38
CA ARG A 191 -6.27 -1.29 -5.50
C ARG A 191 -5.22 -0.48 -6.26
N LEU A 192 -3.94 -0.58 -5.88
CA LEU A 192 -2.87 0.20 -6.52
C LEU A 192 -2.71 -0.14 -8.01
N SER A 193 -2.87 -1.42 -8.38
CA SER A 193 -2.81 -1.86 -9.77
C SER A 193 -3.93 -1.28 -10.63
N ALA A 194 -5.10 -1.00 -10.06
CA ALA A 194 -6.19 -0.34 -10.78
C ALA A 194 -5.94 1.17 -10.95
N LEU A 195 -5.22 1.79 -10.01
CA LEU A 195 -4.83 3.20 -10.09
C LEU A 195 -3.71 3.44 -11.10
N ASN A 196 -2.66 2.61 -11.06
CA ASN A 196 -1.51 2.70 -11.95
C ASN A 196 -0.79 1.34 -12.08
N LEU A 197 -1.29 0.50 -13.00
CA LEU A 197 -0.73 -0.83 -13.24
C LEU A 197 0.77 -0.79 -13.59
N ALA A 198 1.19 0.18 -14.41
CA ALA A 198 2.57 0.28 -14.87
C ALA A 198 3.55 0.57 -13.71
N ALA A 199 3.16 1.42 -12.76
CA ALA A 199 4.00 1.75 -11.62
C ALA A 199 4.24 0.55 -10.68
N VAL A 200 3.22 -0.30 -10.49
CA VAL A 200 3.36 -1.48 -9.61
C VAL A 200 4.03 -2.68 -10.28
N THR A 201 4.07 -2.73 -11.61
CA THR A 201 4.59 -3.87 -12.38
C THR A 201 5.99 -3.65 -12.96
N LYS A 202 6.48 -2.42 -13.01
CA LYS A 202 7.82 -2.09 -13.49
C LYS A 202 8.71 -1.67 -12.32
N SER A 203 10.00 -2.01 -12.42
CA SER A 203 11.02 -1.56 -11.48
C SER A 203 12.29 -1.21 -12.24
N HIS A 204 13.00 -0.19 -11.75
CA HIS A 204 14.33 0.20 -12.24
C HIS A 204 15.46 -0.40 -11.38
N PHE A 205 15.11 -1.28 -10.43
CA PHE A 205 16.03 -1.80 -9.41
C PHE A 205 16.17 -3.34 -9.46
N PRO A 206 16.64 -3.92 -10.58
CA PRO A 206 16.77 -5.38 -10.70
C PRO A 206 17.70 -5.98 -9.64
N GLU A 207 18.66 -5.21 -9.12
CA GLU A 207 19.55 -5.64 -8.05
C GLU A 207 18.81 -5.86 -6.72
N LEU A 208 17.75 -5.10 -6.46
CA LEU A 208 16.94 -5.28 -5.25
C LEU A 208 16.06 -6.52 -5.36
N HIS A 209 15.50 -6.79 -6.55
CA HIS A 209 14.75 -8.02 -6.80
C HIS A 209 15.64 -9.26 -6.73
N ARG A 210 16.87 -9.20 -7.23
CA ARG A 210 17.85 -10.28 -7.04
C ARG A 210 18.13 -10.51 -5.55
N ARG A 211 18.34 -9.43 -4.79
CA ARG A 211 18.67 -9.51 -3.35
C ARG A 211 17.54 -10.05 -2.48
N TYR A 212 16.30 -9.66 -2.74
CA TYR A 212 15.17 -9.96 -1.85
C TYR A 212 14.24 -11.07 -2.36
N ALA A 213 14.28 -11.36 -3.66
CA ALA A 213 13.38 -12.32 -4.30
C ALA A 213 14.12 -13.45 -5.03
N ASN A 214 15.47 -13.42 -5.05
CA ASN A 214 16.31 -14.31 -5.87
C ASN A 214 15.84 -14.38 -7.33
N SER A 215 15.29 -13.27 -7.84
CA SER A 215 14.72 -13.17 -9.18
C SER A 215 15.58 -12.27 -10.05
N GLU A 216 15.92 -12.74 -11.26
CA GLU A 216 16.65 -11.97 -12.27
C GLU A 216 15.72 -11.17 -13.19
N GLY A 217 14.41 -11.27 -12.99
CA GLY A 217 13.40 -10.61 -13.82
C GLY A 217 13.31 -9.10 -13.58
N VAL A 218 12.85 -8.38 -14.61
CA VAL A 218 12.57 -6.93 -14.59
C VAL A 218 11.20 -6.57 -14.00
N GLY A 219 10.66 -7.43 -13.13
CA GLY A 219 9.35 -7.25 -12.53
C GLY A 219 9.34 -6.22 -11.40
N GLY A 220 8.26 -5.47 -11.26
CA GLY A 220 8.00 -4.56 -10.14
C GLY A 220 7.42 -5.26 -8.91
N LEU A 221 6.90 -4.46 -7.99
CA LEU A 221 6.38 -4.91 -6.70
C LEU A 221 5.25 -5.93 -6.83
N LEU A 222 4.42 -5.80 -7.86
CA LEU A 222 3.33 -6.74 -8.15
C LEU A 222 3.87 -8.13 -8.49
N TYR A 223 4.91 -8.22 -9.33
CA TYR A 223 5.55 -9.50 -9.67
C TYR A 223 6.25 -10.11 -8.46
N PHE A 224 6.93 -9.29 -7.66
CA PHE A 224 7.53 -9.72 -6.40
C PHE A 224 6.48 -10.37 -5.49
N ALA A 225 5.39 -9.66 -5.19
CA ALA A 225 4.35 -10.15 -4.30
C ALA A 225 3.66 -11.41 -4.83
N ALA A 226 3.34 -11.43 -6.12
CA ALA A 226 2.58 -12.51 -6.76
C ALA A 226 3.39 -13.81 -6.97
N LEU A 227 4.70 -13.71 -7.20
CA LEU A 227 5.52 -14.85 -7.66
C LEU A 227 6.63 -15.27 -6.71
N HIS A 228 7.11 -14.38 -5.84
CA HIS A 228 8.37 -14.60 -5.11
C HIS A 228 8.31 -14.32 -3.61
N MET A 229 7.31 -13.57 -3.14
CA MET A 229 7.22 -13.15 -1.75
C MET A 229 6.71 -14.26 -0.82
N ILE A 230 5.79 -15.09 -1.30
CA ILE A 230 5.03 -16.03 -0.47
C ILE A 230 5.68 -17.43 -0.50
N ASP A 231 5.96 -17.96 0.68
CA ASP A 231 6.19 -19.39 0.85
C ASP A 231 4.86 -20.13 0.77
N LYS A 232 4.71 -20.99 -0.23
CA LYS A 232 3.46 -21.73 -0.49
C LYS A 232 3.32 -22.96 0.41
N GLU A 233 4.36 -23.36 1.12
CA GLU A 233 4.27 -24.44 2.11
C GLU A 233 3.55 -23.96 3.40
N ASP A 234 3.55 -22.65 3.66
CA ASP A 234 2.64 -22.04 4.63
C ASP A 234 1.24 -21.90 4.03
N ILE A 235 0.34 -22.81 4.41
CA ILE A 235 -1.03 -22.87 3.90
C ILE A 235 -1.80 -21.55 4.12
N LEU A 236 -1.58 -20.86 5.24
CA LEU A 236 -2.30 -19.60 5.51
C LEU A 236 -1.82 -18.48 4.58
N MET A 237 -0.51 -18.44 4.30
CA MET A 237 0.04 -17.49 3.34
C MET A 237 -0.32 -17.85 1.90
N HIS A 238 -0.40 -19.14 1.56
CA HIS A 238 -0.87 -19.60 0.26
C HIS A 238 -2.34 -19.21 0.03
N LEU A 239 -3.21 -19.38 1.02
CA LEU A 239 -4.60 -18.91 0.97
C LEU A 239 -4.67 -17.38 0.80
N SER A 240 -3.79 -16.63 1.45
CA SER A 240 -3.69 -15.17 1.28
C SER A 240 -3.27 -14.78 -0.14
N LEU A 241 -2.38 -15.56 -0.77
CA LEU A 241 -2.00 -15.37 -2.18
C LEU A 241 -3.17 -15.65 -3.13
N ILE A 242 -3.98 -16.68 -2.83
CA ILE A 242 -5.18 -17.00 -3.61
C ILE A 242 -6.19 -15.85 -3.53
N ASP A 243 -6.52 -15.39 -2.32
CA ASP A 243 -7.41 -14.23 -2.11
C ASP A 243 -6.93 -12.97 -2.83
N PHE A 244 -5.62 -12.73 -2.83
CA PHE A 244 -5.00 -11.65 -3.61
C PHE A 244 -5.28 -11.79 -5.12
N PHE A 245 -5.09 -12.97 -5.70
CA PHE A 245 -5.36 -13.19 -7.12
C PHE A 245 -6.84 -13.04 -7.46
N GLU A 246 -7.74 -13.59 -6.64
CA GLU A 246 -9.18 -13.45 -6.83
C GLU A 246 -9.61 -11.97 -6.79
N THR A 247 -9.12 -11.23 -5.79
CA THR A 247 -9.39 -9.80 -5.65
C THR A 247 -8.82 -9.00 -6.81
N MET A 248 -7.57 -9.28 -7.22
CA MET A 248 -6.91 -8.60 -8.33
C MET A 248 -7.62 -8.84 -9.65
N ILE A 249 -8.03 -10.08 -9.96
CA ILE A 249 -8.76 -10.41 -11.18
C ILE A 249 -10.12 -9.71 -11.21
N SER A 250 -10.87 -9.76 -10.09
CA SER A 250 -12.18 -9.10 -9.97
C SER A 250 -12.08 -7.58 -10.20
N ILE A 251 -11.06 -6.94 -9.63
CA ILE A 251 -10.80 -5.50 -9.85
C ILE A 251 -10.37 -5.24 -11.31
N GLN A 252 -9.40 -5.99 -11.83
CA GLN A 252 -8.82 -5.72 -13.14
C GLN A 252 -9.80 -5.97 -14.30
N ARG A 253 -10.79 -6.85 -14.10
CA ARG A 253 -11.92 -7.06 -15.02
C ARG A 253 -12.62 -5.75 -15.38
N ILE A 254 -12.92 -4.93 -14.38
CA ILE A 254 -13.69 -3.69 -14.57
C ILE A 254 -12.83 -2.49 -14.96
N THR A 255 -11.50 -2.56 -14.82
CA THR A 255 -10.60 -1.48 -15.26
C THR A 255 -10.57 -1.37 -16.80
N PRO A 256 -10.24 -0.19 -17.37
CA PRO A 256 -10.13 -0.01 -18.81
C PRO A 256 -9.22 -1.06 -19.49
N PHE A 257 -9.61 -1.49 -20.68
CA PHE A 257 -8.81 -2.42 -21.47
C PHE A 257 -7.50 -1.77 -21.93
N SER A 258 -6.41 -2.54 -21.86
CA SER A 258 -5.19 -2.26 -22.62
C SER A 258 -4.46 -3.56 -22.90
N THR A 259 -3.72 -3.63 -24.01
CA THR A 259 -2.87 -4.77 -24.33
C THR A 259 -1.87 -5.04 -23.22
N TYR A 260 -1.24 -3.98 -22.71
CA TYR A 260 -0.32 -4.05 -21.58
C TYR A 260 -0.93 -4.73 -20.34
N LYS A 261 -2.19 -4.39 -19.99
CA LYS A 261 -2.91 -5.04 -18.89
C LYS A 261 -3.05 -6.54 -19.14
N MET A 262 -3.57 -6.91 -20.30
CA MET A 262 -3.82 -8.32 -20.62
C MET A 262 -2.54 -9.14 -20.64
N ASP A 263 -1.45 -8.63 -21.21
CA ASP A 263 -0.18 -9.34 -21.27
C ASP A 263 0.44 -9.52 -19.87
N THR A 264 0.30 -8.50 -19.02
CA THR A 264 0.72 -8.56 -17.61
C THR A 264 -0.05 -9.64 -16.86
N LEU A 265 -1.38 -9.65 -16.97
CA LEU A 265 -2.24 -10.59 -16.25
C LEU A 265 -2.06 -12.04 -16.75
N ARG A 266 -1.93 -12.24 -18.07
CA ARG A 266 -1.59 -13.56 -18.64
C ARG A 266 -0.27 -14.09 -18.10
N THR A 267 0.74 -13.22 -18.05
CA THR A 267 2.06 -13.60 -17.50
C THR A 267 1.95 -13.98 -16.03
N LEU A 268 1.30 -13.15 -15.21
CA LEU A 268 1.13 -13.42 -13.78
C LEU A 268 0.33 -14.72 -13.55
N TYR A 269 -0.79 -14.90 -14.25
CA TYR A 269 -1.60 -16.11 -14.16
C TYR A 269 -0.78 -17.35 -14.54
N ARG A 270 -0.10 -17.32 -15.70
CA ARG A 270 0.68 -18.45 -16.21
C ARG A 270 1.80 -18.83 -15.25
N GLU A 271 2.60 -17.87 -14.79
CA GLU A 271 3.73 -18.17 -13.91
C GLU A 271 3.26 -18.62 -12.51
N ALA A 272 2.22 -17.99 -11.96
CA ALA A 272 1.72 -18.34 -10.63
C ALA A 272 1.03 -19.72 -10.59
N SER A 273 0.30 -20.08 -11.65
CA SER A 273 -0.48 -21.33 -11.73
C SER A 273 0.29 -22.54 -12.26
N LYS A 274 1.51 -22.36 -12.80
CA LYS A 274 2.30 -23.41 -13.48
C LYS A 274 2.44 -24.72 -12.69
N LYS A 275 2.47 -24.64 -11.37
CA LYS A 275 2.57 -25.78 -10.43
C LYS A 275 1.69 -25.57 -9.19
N ASP A 276 0.59 -24.86 -9.35
CA ASP A 276 -0.28 -24.46 -8.24
C ASP A 276 -1.74 -24.74 -8.62
N ASP A 277 -2.12 -26.02 -8.52
CA ASP A 277 -3.47 -26.47 -8.86
C ASP A 277 -4.52 -25.86 -7.93
N MET A 278 -4.16 -25.56 -6.68
CA MET A 278 -5.07 -24.92 -5.73
C MET A 278 -5.42 -23.51 -6.18
N LEU A 279 -4.41 -22.68 -6.51
CA LEU A 279 -4.62 -21.35 -7.06
C LEU A 279 -5.37 -21.41 -8.40
N LYS A 280 -4.98 -22.34 -9.28
CA LYS A 280 -5.62 -22.50 -10.58
C LYS A 280 -7.11 -22.82 -10.44
N ASN A 281 -7.46 -23.77 -9.59
CA ASN A 281 -8.84 -24.18 -9.35
C ASN A 281 -9.64 -23.09 -8.62
N ALA A 282 -9.02 -22.35 -7.71
CA ALA A 282 -9.64 -21.20 -7.08
C ALA A 282 -10.00 -20.15 -8.15
N ILE A 283 -9.05 -19.70 -8.97
CA ILE A 283 -9.33 -18.73 -10.02
C ILE A 283 -10.42 -19.23 -10.98
N LEU A 284 -10.33 -20.47 -11.48
CA LEU A 284 -11.31 -21.01 -12.43
C LEU A 284 -12.72 -21.17 -11.84
N SER A 285 -12.84 -21.35 -10.52
CA SER A 285 -14.13 -21.49 -9.81
C SER A 285 -14.67 -20.18 -9.24
N LEU A 286 -14.00 -19.06 -9.48
CA LEU A 286 -14.39 -17.75 -8.95
C LEU A 286 -15.74 -17.27 -9.51
N PRO A 287 -16.07 -17.45 -10.81
CA PRO A 287 -17.38 -17.07 -11.34
C PRO A 287 -18.57 -17.74 -10.63
N GLU A 288 -18.41 -19.00 -10.20
CA GLU A 288 -19.44 -19.78 -9.49
C GLU A 288 -19.70 -19.26 -8.07
N ARG A 289 -18.76 -18.48 -7.53
CA ARG A 289 -18.82 -17.88 -6.18
C ARG A 289 -19.08 -16.38 -6.22
N THR A 290 -19.31 -15.83 -7.41
CA THR A 290 -19.60 -14.42 -7.66
C THR A 290 -21.11 -14.24 -7.90
N VAL A 291 -21.63 -13.04 -7.66
CA VAL A 291 -23.04 -12.73 -7.93
C VAL A 291 -23.39 -12.99 -9.41
N PRO A 292 -24.57 -13.55 -9.73
CA PRO A 292 -24.92 -13.96 -11.09
C PRO A 292 -24.75 -12.87 -12.16
N GLU A 293 -25.00 -11.62 -11.78
CA GLU A 293 -24.91 -10.45 -12.65
C GLU A 293 -23.49 -10.16 -13.13
N GLU A 294 -22.48 -10.57 -12.37
CA GLU A 294 -21.05 -10.36 -12.69
C GLU A 294 -20.35 -11.63 -13.17
N ALA A 295 -20.96 -12.80 -12.97
CA ALA A 295 -20.33 -14.10 -13.17
C ALA A 295 -19.93 -14.37 -14.63
N ASP A 296 -20.79 -14.03 -15.60
CA ASP A 296 -20.52 -14.29 -17.03
C ASP A 296 -19.36 -13.45 -17.57
N GLU A 297 -19.34 -12.15 -17.23
CA GLU A 297 -18.25 -11.25 -17.59
C GLU A 297 -16.93 -11.68 -16.94
N LEU A 298 -16.97 -12.11 -15.68
CA LEU A 298 -15.80 -12.62 -14.97
C LEU A 298 -15.29 -13.92 -15.59
N ARG A 299 -16.18 -14.84 -15.98
CA ARG A 299 -15.83 -16.08 -16.67
C ARG A 299 -15.13 -15.80 -17.98
N GLN A 300 -15.64 -14.87 -18.79
CA GLN A 300 -15.01 -14.47 -20.05
C GLN A 300 -13.63 -13.84 -19.80
N PHE A 301 -13.51 -12.96 -18.81
CA PHE A 301 -12.24 -12.33 -18.48
C PHE A 301 -11.18 -13.35 -18.04
N ILE A 302 -11.56 -14.32 -17.20
CA ILE A 302 -10.68 -15.43 -16.78
C ILE A 302 -10.27 -16.29 -17.97
N HIS A 303 -11.20 -16.57 -18.88
CA HIS A 303 -10.87 -17.26 -20.13
C HIS A 303 -9.81 -16.49 -20.95
N ASP A 304 -9.95 -15.18 -21.11
CA ASP A 304 -9.04 -14.36 -21.92
C ASP A 304 -7.62 -14.22 -21.35
N ILE A 305 -7.45 -14.36 -20.02
CA ILE A 305 -6.15 -14.36 -19.36
C ILE A 305 -5.54 -15.77 -19.22
N SER A 306 -6.35 -16.82 -19.33
CA SER A 306 -5.89 -18.21 -19.25
C SER A 306 -5.65 -18.86 -20.61
N ALA A 307 -6.24 -18.31 -21.67
CA ALA A 307 -5.96 -18.68 -23.05
C ALA A 307 -4.55 -18.22 -23.47
N ASN A 308 -3.80 -19.15 -24.08
CA ASN A 308 -2.43 -18.94 -24.56
C ASN A 308 -2.34 -17.90 -25.67
#